data_AF-A0A199UY45-F1
#
_entry.id   AF-A0A199UY45-F1
#
_cell.length_a   1.000
_cell.length_b   1.000
_cell.length_c   1.000
_cell.angle_alpha   90.00
_cell.angle_beta   90.00
_cell.angle_gamma   90.00
#
_symmetry.space_group_name_H-M   'P 1'
#
loop_
_entity.id
_entity.type
_entity.pdbx_description
1 polymer ?
#
loop_
_entity_poly.entity_id
_entity_poly.type
_entity_poly.pdbx_seq_one_letter_code
_entity_poly.pdbx_strand_id
1 'polypeptide(L)'
;VTYPNMMELFESLGVEMERSDMSFSVSLDGGKGCEWGSRSGFSGLFAQKSNAFNPHFWRMLKEIIKFKEDVLKYLEEHENNPDLNRNETLEQFITSHGYSQLFQKAYLIPICACVWSCPSEGVMSFSAFSVLSFCRNHHILQITKELENMGCQIKTSCAVESVVSIDGGCRVLGIDDSDETYDSCIICAHAPDALKILGTQATYEELRTLGAYQYVNSDIYLHCDKTLMPQNPSAWSAWNFLGTTKNGVCVTYWLNVLQVTVSTRMDSRSD
;
A
#
# COMPACT_ATOMS: atom_id res chain seq x y z
N VAL A 1 13.30 -11.18 2.33
CA VAL A 1 12.49 -10.70 3.47
C VAL A 1 12.20 -9.25 3.20
N THR A 2 10.95 -8.81 3.24
CA THR A 2 10.56 -7.49 2.66
C THR A 2 10.80 -6.30 3.58
N TYR A 3 11.07 -6.57 4.87
CA TYR A 3 11.60 -5.58 5.81
C TYR A 3 12.62 -6.26 6.74
N PRO A 4 13.92 -5.90 6.69
CA PRO A 4 14.87 -6.37 7.69
C PRO A 4 14.51 -5.79 9.06
N ASN A 5 14.53 -4.46 9.20
CA ASN A 5 14.35 -3.76 10.48
C ASN A 5 13.02 -4.08 11.19
N MET A 6 11.93 -4.33 10.44
CA MET A 6 10.62 -4.65 11.03
C MET A 6 10.55 -6.10 11.53
N MET A 7 11.16 -7.04 10.80
CA MET A 7 11.24 -8.43 11.22
C MET A 7 12.17 -8.56 12.42
N GLU A 8 13.32 -7.88 12.40
CA GLU A 8 14.25 -7.78 13.54
C GLU A 8 13.57 -7.16 14.77
N LEU A 9 12.77 -6.11 14.58
CA LEU A 9 11.93 -5.53 15.63
C LEU A 9 10.96 -6.58 16.20
N PHE A 10 10.14 -7.24 15.37
CA PHE A 10 9.20 -8.28 15.80
C PHE A 10 9.86 -9.50 16.45
N GLU A 11 11.03 -9.93 15.97
CA GLU A 11 11.84 -10.99 16.57
C GLU A 11 12.36 -10.57 17.96
N SER A 12 12.88 -9.34 18.10
CA SER A 12 13.33 -8.80 19.39
C SER A 12 12.21 -8.65 20.42
N LEU A 13 10.97 -8.50 19.95
CA LEU A 13 9.76 -8.32 20.76
C LEU A 13 8.99 -9.63 21.01
N GLY A 14 9.46 -10.75 20.44
CA GLY A 14 8.87 -12.08 20.62
C GLY A 14 7.48 -12.26 19.97
N VAL A 15 7.19 -11.48 18.93
CA VAL A 15 5.90 -11.52 18.22
C VAL A 15 5.85 -12.75 17.31
N GLU A 16 4.79 -13.57 17.41
CA GLU A 16 4.56 -14.66 16.47
C GLU A 16 4.25 -14.10 15.07
N MET A 17 5.08 -14.48 14.09
CA MET A 17 4.90 -14.06 12.69
C MET A 17 4.54 -15.24 11.79
N GLU A 18 3.42 -15.11 11.07
CA GLU A 18 2.94 -16.10 10.10
C GLU A 18 3.19 -15.63 8.66
N ARG A 19 3.30 -16.60 7.73
CA ARG A 19 3.45 -16.28 6.30
C ARG A 19 2.09 -15.96 5.67
N SER A 20 1.80 -14.67 5.47
CA SER A 20 0.67 -14.23 4.66
C SER A 20 0.92 -14.47 3.16
N ASP A 21 -0.09 -14.95 2.45
CA ASP A 21 -0.09 -15.06 0.99
C ASP A 21 -0.45 -13.68 0.40
N MET A 22 0.48 -13.07 -0.35
CA MET A 22 0.32 -11.77 -1.02
C MET A 22 0.13 -11.92 -2.53
N SER A 23 -0.55 -12.97 -2.97
CA SER A 23 -0.90 -13.16 -4.39
C SER A 23 -1.84 -12.07 -4.90
N PHE A 24 -1.73 -11.78 -6.20
CA PHE A 24 -2.46 -10.71 -6.87
C PHE A 24 -3.25 -11.26 -8.06
N SER A 25 -4.38 -10.65 -8.39
CA SER A 25 -5.14 -10.96 -9.60
C SER A 25 -5.78 -9.71 -10.20
N VAL A 26 -6.09 -9.81 -11.49
CA VAL A 26 -6.75 -8.78 -12.30
C VAL A 26 -7.90 -9.44 -13.02
N SER A 27 -9.08 -8.84 -12.99
CA SER A 27 -10.24 -9.16 -13.82
C SER A 27 -10.78 -7.89 -14.46
N LEU A 28 -10.43 -7.62 -15.72
CA LEU A 28 -10.93 -6.46 -16.46
C LEU A 28 -12.25 -6.78 -17.17
N ASP A 29 -13.14 -5.78 -17.20
CA ASP A 29 -14.42 -5.82 -17.92
C ASP A 29 -15.34 -6.99 -17.51
N GLY A 30 -15.25 -7.42 -16.24
CA GLY A 30 -15.95 -8.60 -15.73
C GLY A 30 -15.46 -9.89 -16.37
N GLY A 31 -14.14 -10.12 -16.35
CA GLY A 31 -13.46 -11.28 -16.94
C GLY A 31 -13.39 -11.29 -18.48
N LYS A 32 -13.93 -10.27 -19.16
CA LYS A 32 -13.99 -10.22 -20.65
C LYS A 32 -12.76 -9.59 -21.30
N GLY A 33 -12.08 -8.68 -20.60
CA GLY A 33 -10.88 -8.02 -21.08
C GLY A 33 -9.65 -8.92 -20.90
N CYS A 34 -9.00 -8.77 -19.75
CA CYS A 34 -7.88 -9.60 -19.30
C CYS A 34 -8.20 -10.16 -17.91
N GLU A 35 -8.13 -11.49 -17.73
CA GLU A 35 -8.27 -12.14 -16.42
C GLU A 35 -7.14 -13.15 -16.15
N TRP A 36 -6.41 -12.89 -15.07
CA TRP A 36 -5.28 -13.72 -14.60
C TRP A 36 -5.02 -13.49 -13.10
N GLY A 37 -4.40 -14.47 -12.43
CA GLY A 37 -3.95 -14.36 -11.04
C GLY A 37 -2.70 -15.17 -10.73
N SER A 38 -1.85 -14.69 -9.82
CA SER A 38 -0.57 -15.31 -9.49
C SER A 38 -0.67 -16.52 -8.54
N ARG A 39 -1.74 -16.62 -7.74
CA ARG A 39 -1.87 -17.63 -6.66
C ARG A 39 -1.75 -19.07 -7.15
N SER A 40 -2.47 -19.41 -8.20
CA SER A 40 -2.67 -20.80 -8.65
C SER A 40 -1.63 -21.26 -9.69
N GLY A 41 -0.49 -20.55 -9.81
CA GLY A 41 0.50 -20.81 -10.84
C GLY A 41 -0.11 -20.76 -12.24
N PHE A 42 0.18 -21.76 -13.09
CA PHE A 42 -0.31 -21.79 -14.49
C PHE A 42 -1.84 -21.75 -14.64
N SER A 43 -2.61 -22.31 -13.70
CA SER A 43 -4.08 -22.29 -13.81
C SER A 43 -4.69 -20.92 -13.48
N GLY A 44 -4.01 -20.13 -12.66
CA GLY A 44 -4.36 -18.73 -12.41
C GLY A 44 -3.85 -17.80 -13.51
N LEU A 45 -2.61 -18.02 -13.97
CA LEU A 45 -1.99 -17.24 -15.04
C LEU A 45 -2.74 -17.37 -16.37
N PHE A 46 -3.28 -18.55 -16.67
CA PHE A 46 -4.10 -18.83 -17.85
C PHE A 46 -5.56 -19.16 -17.49
N ALA A 47 -6.08 -18.52 -16.43
CA ALA A 47 -7.49 -18.61 -16.04
C ALA A 47 -8.41 -18.25 -17.24
N GLN A 48 -8.14 -17.13 -17.90
CA GLN A 48 -8.66 -16.84 -19.23
C GLN A 48 -7.85 -17.63 -20.28
N LYS A 49 -8.29 -18.84 -20.62
CA LYS A 49 -7.52 -19.81 -21.44
C LYS A 49 -7.00 -19.28 -22.79
N SER A 50 -7.67 -18.29 -23.40
CA SER A 50 -7.21 -17.62 -24.62
C SER A 50 -5.85 -16.92 -24.46
N ASN A 51 -5.48 -16.51 -23.24
CA ASN A 51 -4.22 -15.86 -22.95
C ASN A 51 -3.00 -16.77 -23.18
N ALA A 52 -3.17 -18.09 -23.13
CA ALA A 52 -2.12 -19.05 -23.49
C ALA A 52 -1.70 -18.96 -24.97
N PHE A 53 -2.59 -18.46 -25.84
CA PHE A 53 -2.34 -18.28 -27.28
C PHE A 53 -2.22 -16.79 -27.68
N ASN A 54 -2.31 -15.87 -26.72
CA ASN A 54 -2.28 -14.43 -26.97
C ASN A 54 -0.83 -13.90 -26.94
N PRO A 55 -0.23 -13.47 -28.08
CA PRO A 55 1.15 -12.98 -28.10
C PRO A 55 1.33 -11.68 -27.30
N HIS A 56 0.28 -10.88 -27.12
CA HIS A 56 0.34 -9.67 -26.28
C HIS A 56 0.42 -10.03 -24.80
N PHE A 57 -0.27 -11.09 -24.36
CA PHE A 57 -0.17 -11.58 -22.98
C PHE A 57 1.23 -12.14 -22.69
N TRP A 58 1.78 -12.97 -23.59
CA TRP A 58 3.17 -13.44 -23.47
C TRP A 58 4.20 -12.30 -23.52
N ARG A 59 3.93 -11.21 -24.25
CA ARG A 59 4.73 -9.98 -24.17
C ARG A 59 4.63 -9.33 -22.79
N MET A 60 3.43 -9.17 -22.23
CA MET A 60 3.23 -8.65 -20.87
C MET A 60 4.01 -9.46 -19.82
N LEU A 61 3.99 -10.80 -19.89
CA LEU A 61 4.74 -11.65 -18.95
C LEU A 61 6.26 -11.41 -19.01
N LYS A 62 6.81 -11.18 -20.21
CA LYS A 62 8.23 -10.80 -20.38
C LYS A 62 8.50 -9.38 -19.88
N GLU A 63 7.55 -8.47 -20.08
CA GLU A 63 7.62 -7.09 -19.58
C GLU A 63 7.60 -7.03 -18.04
N ILE A 64 6.84 -7.89 -17.35
CA ILE A 64 6.87 -8.03 -15.88
C ILE A 64 8.26 -8.43 -15.38
N ILE A 65 8.94 -9.35 -16.06
CA ILE A 65 10.32 -9.76 -15.70
C ILE A 65 11.30 -8.61 -15.96
N LYS A 66 11.23 -7.98 -17.14
CA LYS A 66 12.04 -6.81 -17.51
C LYS A 66 11.88 -5.66 -16.52
N PHE A 67 10.64 -5.37 -16.10
CA PHE A 67 10.32 -4.28 -15.17
C PHE A 67 11.06 -4.40 -13.84
N LYS A 68 11.23 -5.61 -13.32
CA LYS A 68 12.06 -5.82 -12.11
C LYS A 68 13.52 -5.40 -12.33
N GLU A 69 14.10 -5.73 -13.49
CA GLU A 69 15.50 -5.38 -13.79
C GLU A 69 15.67 -3.87 -14.04
N ASP A 70 14.73 -3.25 -14.76
CA ASP A 70 14.76 -1.82 -15.05
C ASP A 70 14.54 -0.99 -13.77
N VAL A 71 13.61 -1.41 -12.88
CA VAL A 71 13.42 -0.82 -11.54
C VAL A 71 14.71 -0.81 -10.71
N LEU A 72 15.45 -1.93 -10.70
CA LEU A 72 16.68 -2.03 -9.89
C LEU A 72 17.77 -1.10 -10.41
N LYS A 73 18.01 -1.07 -11.73
CA LYS A 73 18.98 -0.16 -12.37
C LYS A 73 18.61 1.31 -12.13
N TYR A 74 17.34 1.65 -12.30
CA TYR A 74 16.82 3.01 -12.11
C TYR A 74 17.07 3.55 -10.70
N LEU A 75 16.84 2.71 -9.68
CA LEU A 75 17.07 3.08 -8.29
C LEU A 75 18.58 3.14 -7.97
N GLU A 76 19.38 2.20 -8.49
CA GLU A 76 20.83 2.22 -8.37
C GLU A 76 21.45 3.50 -8.99
N GLU A 77 20.97 3.95 -10.15
CA GLU A 77 21.40 5.20 -10.77
C GLU A 77 21.04 6.43 -9.92
N HIS A 78 19.84 6.47 -9.32
CA HIS A 78 19.38 7.56 -8.44
C HIS A 78 19.95 7.54 -7.02
N GLU A 79 20.46 6.41 -6.56
CA GLU A 79 21.18 6.26 -5.28
C GLU A 79 22.66 6.62 -5.43
N ASN A 80 23.27 6.32 -6.57
CA ASN A 80 24.65 6.71 -6.88
C ASN A 80 24.80 8.19 -7.32
N ASN A 81 23.75 8.86 -7.80
CA ASN A 81 23.79 10.25 -8.25
C ASN A 81 22.70 11.09 -7.55
N PRO A 82 22.98 11.65 -6.34
CA PRO A 82 21.99 12.40 -5.56
C PRO A 82 21.40 13.63 -6.26
N ASP A 83 22.16 14.23 -7.19
CA ASP A 83 21.75 15.41 -7.97
C ASP A 83 20.79 15.07 -9.14
N LEU A 84 20.45 13.79 -9.38
CA LEU A 84 19.47 13.42 -10.40
C LEU A 84 18.06 13.91 -10.03
N ASN A 85 17.41 14.53 -11.01
CA ASN A 85 16.10 15.13 -10.83
C ASN A 85 14.98 14.06 -10.80
N ARG A 86 14.38 13.85 -9.62
CA ARG A 86 13.35 12.83 -9.35
C ARG A 86 11.93 13.21 -9.81
N ASN A 87 11.81 14.26 -10.63
CA ASN A 87 10.54 14.76 -11.20
C ASN A 87 10.03 13.94 -12.40
N GLU A 88 10.71 12.88 -12.83
CA GLU A 88 10.20 12.00 -13.89
C GLU A 88 8.89 11.33 -13.45
N THR A 89 7.86 11.36 -14.31
CA THR A 89 6.59 10.68 -14.06
C THR A 89 6.66 9.21 -14.45
N LEU A 90 5.78 8.39 -13.85
CA LEU A 90 5.64 6.99 -14.22
C LEU A 90 5.32 6.81 -15.72
N GLU A 91 4.53 7.72 -16.31
CA GLU A 91 4.28 7.74 -17.76
C GLU A 91 5.58 7.88 -18.58
N GLN A 92 6.47 8.78 -18.19
CA GLN A 92 7.74 9.04 -18.87
C GLN A 92 8.66 7.81 -18.80
N PHE A 93 8.83 7.23 -17.61
CA PHE A 93 9.60 6.00 -17.41
C PHE A 93 9.05 4.83 -18.23
N ILE A 94 7.74 4.62 -18.21
CA ILE A 94 7.06 3.53 -18.93
C ILE A 94 7.13 3.71 -20.44
N THR A 95 7.08 4.95 -20.91
CA THR A 95 7.20 5.31 -22.34
C THR A 95 8.63 5.13 -22.83
N SER A 96 9.63 5.64 -22.10
CA SER A 96 11.05 5.55 -22.48
C SER A 96 11.55 4.10 -22.56
N HIS A 97 11.05 3.24 -21.69
CA HIS A 97 11.39 1.80 -21.65
C HIS A 97 10.51 0.91 -22.57
N GLY A 98 9.56 1.49 -23.32
CA GLY A 98 8.81 0.84 -24.40
C GLY A 98 7.71 -0.14 -23.96
N TYR A 99 7.17 0.00 -22.75
CA TYR A 99 6.21 -0.94 -22.15
C TYR A 99 4.83 -0.95 -22.85
N SER A 100 4.27 -2.14 -23.08
CA SER A 100 2.97 -2.27 -23.77
C SER A 100 1.78 -1.73 -22.97
N GLN A 101 0.74 -1.29 -23.68
CA GLN A 101 -0.54 -0.90 -23.07
C GLN A 101 -1.19 -2.04 -22.27
N LEU A 102 -0.92 -3.32 -22.59
CA LEU A 102 -1.46 -4.44 -21.82
C LEU A 102 -0.73 -4.58 -20.48
N PHE A 103 0.59 -4.45 -20.45
CA PHE A 103 1.37 -4.37 -19.20
C PHE A 103 0.92 -3.20 -18.32
N GLN A 104 0.67 -2.02 -18.93
CA GLN A 104 0.14 -0.87 -18.21
C GLN A 104 -1.24 -1.18 -17.60
N LYS A 105 -2.22 -1.59 -18.42
CA LYS A 105 -3.63 -1.76 -18.00
C LYS A 105 -3.92 -3.02 -17.18
N ALA A 106 -3.15 -4.10 -17.35
CA ALA A 106 -3.44 -5.41 -16.75
C ALA A 106 -2.33 -5.91 -15.79
N TYR A 107 -1.35 -5.08 -15.45
CA TYR A 107 -0.39 -5.33 -14.37
C TYR A 107 -0.07 -4.07 -13.56
N LEU A 108 0.56 -3.06 -14.18
CA LEU A 108 1.10 -1.91 -13.46
C LEU A 108 0.01 -1.03 -12.83
N ILE A 109 -0.93 -0.53 -13.63
CA ILE A 109 -2.02 0.31 -13.15
C ILE A 109 -2.87 -0.42 -12.10
N PRO A 110 -3.26 -1.70 -12.27
CA PRO A 110 -3.92 -2.46 -11.23
C PRO A 110 -3.17 -2.52 -9.89
N ILE A 111 -1.87 -2.80 -9.89
CA ILE A 111 -1.06 -2.85 -8.65
C ILE A 111 -1.00 -1.47 -8.00
N CYS A 112 -0.69 -0.44 -8.78
CA CYS A 112 -0.61 0.93 -8.28
C CYS A 112 -1.97 1.43 -7.75
N ALA A 113 -3.08 1.12 -8.43
CA ALA A 113 -4.42 1.52 -8.00
C ALA A 113 -4.83 0.84 -6.68
N CYS A 114 -4.52 -0.45 -6.49
CA CYS A 114 -4.76 -1.15 -5.23
C CYS A 114 -3.95 -0.59 -4.04
N VAL A 115 -2.74 -0.09 -4.29
CA VAL A 115 -1.85 0.49 -3.28
C VAL A 115 -2.23 1.94 -2.97
N TRP A 116 -2.28 2.75 -4.02
CA TRP A 116 -2.73 4.15 -4.07
C TRP A 116 -4.19 4.38 -3.58
N SER A 117 -5.01 3.33 -3.52
CA SER A 117 -6.48 3.41 -3.43
C SER A 117 -7.10 4.40 -4.43
N CYS A 118 -6.47 4.56 -5.60
CA CYS A 118 -6.64 5.71 -6.49
C CYS A 118 -7.26 5.34 -7.85
N PRO A 119 -7.83 6.30 -8.59
CA PRO A 119 -8.25 6.09 -9.98
C PRO A 119 -7.06 5.76 -10.90
N SER A 120 -7.30 4.88 -11.88
CA SER A 120 -6.31 4.46 -12.89
C SER A 120 -5.67 5.64 -13.64
N GLU A 121 -6.46 6.68 -13.83
CA GLU A 121 -6.14 7.91 -14.54
C GLU A 121 -5.07 8.74 -13.83
N GLY A 122 -4.95 8.62 -12.50
CA GLY A 122 -3.96 9.33 -11.69
C GLY A 122 -2.61 8.62 -11.60
N VAL A 123 -2.57 7.28 -11.69
CA VAL A 123 -1.36 6.47 -11.47
C VAL A 123 -0.17 6.92 -12.32
N MET A 124 -0.41 7.30 -13.57
CA MET A 124 0.64 7.64 -14.53
C MET A 124 1.34 8.99 -14.28
N SER A 125 0.72 9.89 -13.50
CA SER A 125 1.33 11.18 -13.12
C SER A 125 2.18 11.11 -11.84
N PHE A 126 2.18 9.98 -11.14
CA PHE A 126 3.00 9.79 -9.94
C PHE A 126 4.50 9.84 -10.28
N SER A 127 5.35 10.29 -9.34
CA SER A 127 6.81 10.24 -9.51
C SER A 127 7.27 8.79 -9.68
N ALA A 128 8.02 8.54 -10.75
CA ALA A 128 8.62 7.24 -11.03
C ALA A 128 9.49 6.80 -9.85
N PHE A 129 10.39 7.66 -9.35
CA PHE A 129 11.23 7.35 -8.18
C PHE A 129 10.42 6.84 -6.98
N SER A 130 9.27 7.46 -6.66
CA SER A 130 8.41 7.02 -5.56
C SER A 130 7.73 5.68 -5.83
N VAL A 131 7.17 5.46 -7.03
CA VAL A 131 6.48 4.21 -7.39
C VAL A 131 7.46 3.04 -7.50
N LEU A 132 8.63 3.25 -8.10
CA LEU A 132 9.64 2.20 -8.26
C LEU A 132 10.33 1.89 -6.92
N SER A 133 10.57 2.89 -6.05
CA SER A 133 11.01 2.68 -4.66
C SER A 133 9.99 1.90 -3.82
N PHE A 134 8.70 2.17 -4.03
CA PHE A 134 7.61 1.39 -3.42
C PHE A 134 7.66 -0.08 -3.89
N CYS A 135 7.78 -0.32 -5.20
CA CYS A 135 7.88 -1.67 -5.78
C CYS A 135 9.06 -2.51 -5.26
N ARG A 136 10.01 -1.91 -4.51
CA ARG A 136 11.11 -2.58 -3.83
C ARG A 136 10.74 -3.13 -2.43
N ASN A 137 9.75 -2.58 -1.70
CA ASN A 137 9.73 -2.60 -0.21
C ASN A 137 8.35 -2.58 0.57
N HIS A 138 7.35 -3.47 0.38
CA HIS A 138 6.07 -3.43 1.18
C HIS A 138 5.46 -4.81 1.59
N HIS A 139 4.63 -5.06 2.63
CA HIS A 139 3.86 -4.31 3.69
C HIS A 139 3.83 -5.17 5.01
N ILE A 140 3.41 -4.84 6.26
CA ILE A 140 3.00 -3.64 7.06
C ILE A 140 3.01 -3.97 8.61
N LEU A 141 2.74 -3.03 9.53
CA LEU A 141 2.93 -3.12 11.02
C LEU A 141 1.71 -3.43 11.93
N GLN A 142 2.00 -3.94 13.14
CA GLN A 142 1.29 -3.71 14.43
C GLN A 142 2.36 -3.43 15.53
N ILE A 143 2.10 -2.62 16.57
CA ILE A 143 3.19 -2.14 17.48
C ILE A 143 2.78 -1.78 18.93
N THR A 144 1.50 -1.88 19.30
CA THR A 144 0.96 -1.22 20.50
C THR A 144 1.51 -1.78 21.82
N LYS A 145 1.49 -3.10 22.01
CA LYS A 145 1.88 -3.77 23.27
C LYS A 145 3.40 -3.69 23.50
N GLU A 146 4.12 -3.50 22.42
CA GLU A 146 5.57 -3.47 22.37
C GLU A 146 6.10 -2.11 22.84
N LEU A 147 5.37 -1.03 22.55
CA LEU A 147 5.58 0.28 23.16
C LEU A 147 5.30 0.25 24.68
N GLU A 148 4.28 -0.47 25.14
CA GLU A 148 4.01 -0.67 26.57
C GLU A 148 5.18 -1.39 27.27
N ASN A 149 5.75 -2.43 26.65
CA ASN A 149 6.95 -3.11 27.14
C ASN A 149 8.19 -2.19 27.19
N MET A 150 8.29 -1.20 26.30
CA MET A 150 9.34 -0.16 26.33
C MET A 150 9.08 0.93 27.38
N GLY A 151 7.98 0.86 28.13
CA GLY A 151 7.60 1.85 29.14
C GLY A 151 6.88 3.08 28.60
N CYS A 152 6.45 3.07 27.34
CA CYS A 152 5.65 4.16 26.77
C CYS A 152 4.25 4.16 27.40
N GLN A 153 3.80 5.32 27.87
CA GLN A 153 2.43 5.48 28.38
C GLN A 153 1.46 5.71 27.23
N ILE A 154 0.57 4.75 26.97
CA ILE A 154 -0.41 4.84 25.89
C ILE A 154 -1.76 5.32 26.44
N LYS A 155 -2.18 6.53 26.04
CA LYS A 155 -3.48 7.11 26.40
C LYS A 155 -4.46 6.92 25.25
N THR A 156 -5.22 5.82 25.27
CA THR A 156 -6.32 5.61 24.30
C THR A 156 -7.54 6.46 24.66
N SER A 157 -8.37 6.77 23.67
CA SER A 157 -9.56 7.66 23.79
C SER A 157 -9.27 9.13 24.18
N CYS A 158 -8.04 9.48 24.55
CA CYS A 158 -7.57 10.85 24.75
C CYS A 158 -7.19 11.46 23.38
N ALA A 159 -8.15 12.08 22.70
CA ALA A 159 -7.87 12.80 21.46
C ALA A 159 -7.33 14.21 21.79
N VAL A 160 -6.22 14.58 21.17
CA VAL A 160 -5.63 15.93 21.32
C VAL A 160 -6.49 16.95 20.56
N GLU A 161 -6.97 17.97 21.27
CA GLU A 161 -7.64 19.12 20.67
C GLU A 161 -6.60 20.12 20.12
N SER A 162 -5.58 20.44 20.91
CA SER A 162 -4.51 21.34 20.47
C SER A 162 -3.15 21.09 21.13
N VAL A 163 -2.09 21.55 20.46
CA VAL A 163 -0.72 21.61 21.00
C VAL A 163 -0.23 23.04 20.88
N VAL A 164 0.18 23.65 21.99
CA VAL A 164 0.63 25.04 22.07
C VAL A 164 2.09 25.12 22.47
N SER A 165 2.91 25.77 21.65
CA SER A 165 4.32 26.05 21.97
C SER A 165 4.42 27.06 23.12
N ILE A 166 5.23 26.74 24.13
CA ILE A 166 5.47 27.57 25.33
C ILE A 166 6.97 27.76 25.54
N ASP A 167 7.35 28.69 26.42
CA ASP A 167 8.75 28.82 26.81
C ASP A 167 9.23 27.53 27.49
N GLY A 168 10.33 26.96 27.00
CA GLY A 168 10.86 25.66 27.44
C GLY A 168 10.18 24.39 26.88
N GLY A 169 9.15 24.46 26.03
CA GLY A 169 8.54 23.24 25.47
C GLY A 169 7.17 23.43 24.81
N CYS A 170 6.25 22.52 25.06
CA CYS A 170 4.88 22.54 24.55
C CYS A 170 3.86 22.08 25.59
N ARG A 171 2.62 22.56 25.43
CA ARG A 171 1.44 22.23 26.22
C ARG A 171 0.44 21.51 25.33
N VAL A 172 -0.07 20.37 25.75
CA VAL A 172 -0.99 19.51 25.02
C VAL A 172 -2.33 19.55 25.73
N LEU A 173 -3.39 19.86 25.00
CA LEU A 173 -4.77 19.91 25.50
C LEU A 173 -5.59 18.79 24.84
N GLY A 174 -6.21 17.95 25.65
CA GLY A 174 -7.11 16.89 25.19
C GLY A 174 -8.59 17.29 25.24
N ILE A 175 -9.43 16.63 24.43
CA ILE A 175 -10.89 16.82 24.41
C ILE A 175 -11.61 16.42 25.71
N ASP A 176 -10.87 15.84 26.66
CA ASP A 176 -11.29 15.35 27.97
C ASP A 176 -10.88 16.30 29.12
N ASP A 177 -10.65 17.57 28.79
CA ASP A 177 -10.09 18.62 29.68
C ASP A 177 -8.70 18.28 30.26
N SER A 178 -7.96 17.33 29.65
CA SER A 178 -6.56 17.06 30.02
C SER A 178 -5.62 18.18 29.57
N ASP A 179 -4.65 18.51 30.42
CA ASP A 179 -3.71 19.62 30.23
C ASP A 179 -2.32 19.20 30.73
N GLU A 180 -1.40 18.95 29.79
CA GLU A 180 -0.10 18.34 30.06
C GLU A 180 1.04 19.05 29.32
N THR A 181 2.20 19.20 29.98
CA THR A 181 3.37 19.92 29.44
C THR A 181 4.54 18.98 29.20
N TYR A 182 5.19 19.10 28.04
CA TYR A 182 6.33 18.29 27.61
C TYR A 182 7.45 19.17 27.03
N ASP A 183 8.70 18.72 27.14
CA ASP A 183 9.86 19.43 26.57
C ASP A 183 9.83 19.48 25.02
N SER A 184 9.10 18.56 24.38
CA SER A 184 8.94 18.45 22.92
C SER A 184 7.73 17.58 22.54
N CYS A 185 7.18 17.81 21.34
CA CYS A 185 6.09 17.01 20.77
C CYS A 185 6.49 16.46 19.38
N ILE A 186 5.96 15.28 19.02
CA ILE A 186 6.04 14.72 17.66
C ILE A 186 4.62 14.41 17.21
N ILE A 187 4.11 15.14 16.22
CA ILE A 187 2.73 15.00 15.73
C ILE A 187 2.66 13.92 14.65
N CYS A 188 2.38 12.67 15.06
CA CYS A 188 2.19 11.52 14.16
C CYS A 188 0.75 11.45 13.56
N ALA A 189 0.16 12.60 13.23
CA ALA A 189 -1.20 12.71 12.68
C ALA A 189 -1.19 13.00 11.18
N HIS A 190 -2.35 12.89 10.52
CA HIS A 190 -2.51 13.38 9.15
C HIS A 190 -2.38 14.90 9.08
N ALA A 191 -1.82 15.43 7.98
CA ALA A 191 -1.51 16.84 7.80
C ALA A 191 -2.67 17.83 8.10
N PRO A 192 -3.94 17.62 7.67
CA PRO A 192 -5.04 18.53 8.00
C PRO A 192 -5.47 18.42 9.46
N ASP A 193 -5.19 17.31 10.15
CA ASP A 193 -5.48 17.15 11.58
C ASP A 193 -4.37 17.76 12.44
N ALA A 194 -3.11 17.61 12.03
CA ALA A 194 -1.98 18.35 12.58
C ALA A 194 -2.20 19.88 12.49
N LEU A 195 -2.72 20.39 11.37
CA LEU A 195 -3.07 21.80 11.24
C LEU A 195 -4.24 22.25 12.15
N LYS A 196 -5.22 21.39 12.44
CA LYS A 196 -6.27 21.70 13.45
C LYS A 196 -5.65 21.80 14.84
N ILE A 197 -4.79 20.85 15.19
CA ILE A 197 -4.10 20.75 16.48
C ILE A 197 -3.14 21.94 16.72
N LEU A 198 -2.44 22.41 15.69
CA LEU A 198 -1.61 23.61 15.76
C LEU A 198 -2.44 24.91 15.78
N GLY A 199 -3.61 24.91 15.13
CA GLY A 199 -4.56 26.01 15.15
C GLY A 199 -3.95 27.34 14.66
N THR A 200 -4.21 28.42 15.41
CA THR A 200 -3.80 29.79 15.02
C THR A 200 -2.30 30.08 15.13
N GLN A 201 -1.51 29.19 15.73
CA GLN A 201 -0.05 29.37 15.84
C GLN A 201 0.73 28.74 14.68
N ALA A 202 0.07 27.92 13.85
CA ALA A 202 0.71 27.23 12.73
C ALA A 202 1.44 28.24 11.84
N THR A 203 2.75 28.04 11.69
CA THR A 203 3.59 28.95 10.91
C THR A 203 3.23 28.92 9.43
N TYR A 204 3.64 29.96 8.70
CA TYR A 204 3.44 30.02 7.25
C TYR A 204 4.01 28.77 6.54
N GLU A 205 5.16 28.25 6.97
CA GLU A 205 5.78 27.08 6.36
C GLU A 205 5.06 25.76 6.70
N GLU A 206 4.50 25.63 7.91
CA GLU A 206 3.64 24.49 8.27
C GLU A 206 2.33 24.53 7.48
N LEU A 207 1.66 25.69 7.41
CA LEU A 207 0.45 25.89 6.59
C LEU A 207 0.72 25.58 5.11
N ARG A 208 1.84 26.07 4.55
CA ARG A 208 2.24 25.84 3.16
C ARG A 208 2.58 24.38 2.88
N THR A 209 3.15 23.65 3.84
CA THR A 209 3.64 22.27 3.65
C THR A 209 2.55 21.25 3.95
N LEU A 210 1.87 21.36 5.10
CA LEU A 210 0.79 20.47 5.51
C LEU A 210 -0.49 20.70 4.69
N GLY A 211 -0.76 21.94 4.29
CA GLY A 211 -1.89 22.28 3.41
C GLY A 211 -1.76 21.80 1.96
N ALA A 212 -0.60 21.26 1.56
CA ALA A 212 -0.37 20.72 0.21
C ALA A 212 -0.84 19.25 0.04
N TYR A 213 -1.18 18.55 1.12
CA TYR A 213 -1.55 17.13 1.07
C TYR A 213 -2.97 16.93 0.53
N GLN A 214 -3.11 16.01 -0.42
CA GLN A 214 -4.39 15.56 -0.96
C GLN A 214 -4.78 14.19 -0.39
N TYR A 215 -6.08 13.97 -0.23
CA TYR A 215 -6.65 12.77 0.40
C TYR A 215 -7.69 12.12 -0.50
N VAL A 216 -7.78 10.79 -0.45
CA VAL A 216 -8.77 9.98 -1.14
C VAL A 216 -9.52 9.17 -0.08
N ASN A 217 -10.85 9.23 -0.10
CA ASN A 217 -11.69 8.39 0.75
C ASN A 217 -11.90 7.02 0.09
N SER A 218 -12.05 5.97 0.88
CA SER A 218 -12.30 4.61 0.38
C SER A 218 -13.31 3.90 1.28
N ASP A 219 -14.42 3.46 0.69
CA ASP A 219 -15.44 2.68 1.39
C ASP A 219 -14.98 1.22 1.50
N ILE A 220 -14.97 0.66 2.72
CA ILE A 220 -14.53 -0.71 2.99
C ILE A 220 -15.71 -1.52 3.52
N TYR A 221 -16.04 -2.62 2.83
CA TYR A 221 -17.18 -3.49 3.16
C TYR A 221 -16.70 -4.92 3.46
N LEU A 222 -17.13 -5.47 4.59
CA LEU A 222 -16.97 -6.90 4.86
C LEU A 222 -18.13 -7.67 4.20
N HIS A 223 -17.82 -8.61 3.31
CA HIS A 223 -18.82 -9.40 2.57
C HIS A 223 -18.44 -10.88 2.48
N CYS A 224 -19.42 -11.71 2.12
CA CYS A 224 -19.21 -13.09 1.66
C CYS A 224 -19.70 -13.31 0.21
N ASP A 225 -20.07 -12.23 -0.48
CA ASP A 225 -20.54 -12.26 -1.87
C ASP A 225 -19.40 -12.65 -2.82
N LYS A 226 -19.62 -13.71 -3.61
CA LYS A 226 -18.67 -14.26 -4.59
C LYS A 226 -18.76 -13.59 -5.97
N THR A 227 -19.77 -12.74 -6.20
CA THR A 227 -19.86 -11.93 -7.43
C THR A 227 -18.83 -10.79 -7.44
N LEU A 228 -18.39 -10.37 -6.26
CA LEU A 228 -17.28 -9.43 -6.03
C LEU A 228 -15.91 -10.14 -6.05
N MET A 229 -15.70 -11.07 -6.99
CA MET A 229 -14.45 -11.80 -7.19
C MET A 229 -14.18 -11.97 -8.71
N PRO A 230 -12.95 -12.33 -9.14
CA PRO A 230 -12.69 -12.70 -10.52
C PRO A 230 -13.63 -13.82 -11.00
N GLN A 231 -14.05 -13.77 -12.26
CA GLN A 231 -15.10 -14.65 -12.79
C GLN A 231 -14.64 -16.10 -12.86
N ASN A 232 -13.37 -16.36 -13.15
CA ASN A 232 -12.76 -17.68 -13.01
C ASN A 232 -12.16 -17.87 -11.60
N PRO A 233 -12.63 -18.85 -10.79
CA PRO A 233 -12.05 -19.19 -9.50
C PRO A 233 -10.55 -19.52 -9.51
N SER A 234 -9.97 -19.96 -10.62
CA SER A 234 -8.52 -20.20 -10.72
C SER A 234 -7.69 -18.90 -10.61
N ALA A 235 -8.27 -17.75 -10.98
CA ALA A 235 -7.64 -16.44 -10.83
C ALA A 235 -7.76 -15.86 -9.41
N TRP A 236 -8.50 -16.49 -8.49
CA TRP A 236 -8.67 -15.96 -7.14
C TRP A 236 -7.34 -15.92 -6.40
N SER A 237 -6.98 -14.73 -5.93
CA SER A 237 -5.75 -14.41 -5.23
C SER A 237 -6.06 -13.73 -3.89
N ALA A 238 -5.04 -13.43 -3.11
CA ALA A 238 -5.18 -12.69 -1.86
C ALA A 238 -5.71 -11.26 -2.09
N TRP A 239 -5.20 -10.57 -3.11
CA TRP A 239 -5.65 -9.25 -3.58
C TRP A 239 -6.25 -9.40 -4.99
N ASN A 240 -7.47 -8.93 -5.22
CA ASN A 240 -8.16 -9.08 -6.51
C ASN A 240 -8.63 -7.73 -7.05
N PHE A 241 -8.01 -7.22 -8.12
CA PHE A 241 -8.43 -6.00 -8.80
C PHE A 241 -9.56 -6.30 -9.80
N LEU A 242 -10.70 -5.63 -9.65
CA LEU A 242 -11.91 -5.86 -10.47
C LEU A 242 -12.21 -4.72 -11.48
N GLY A 243 -11.30 -3.74 -11.58
CA GLY A 243 -11.46 -2.54 -12.41
C GLY A 243 -11.53 -1.25 -11.60
N THR A 244 -11.75 -0.14 -12.30
CA THR A 244 -11.99 1.18 -11.70
C THR A 244 -13.43 1.66 -11.89
N THR A 245 -13.85 2.51 -10.96
CA THR A 245 -15.05 3.35 -11.08
C THR A 245 -14.61 4.78 -11.39
N LYS A 246 -15.56 5.70 -11.62
CA LYS A 246 -15.25 7.13 -11.85
C LYS A 246 -14.44 7.80 -10.73
N ASN A 247 -14.48 7.27 -9.51
CA ASN A 247 -13.96 7.93 -8.32
C ASN A 247 -12.85 7.13 -7.61
N GLY A 248 -12.45 5.95 -8.11
CA GLY A 248 -11.47 5.10 -7.44
C GLY A 248 -11.45 3.66 -7.98
N VAL A 249 -10.83 2.76 -7.22
CA VAL A 249 -10.61 1.35 -7.58
C VAL A 249 -11.61 0.40 -6.90
N CYS A 250 -11.91 -0.74 -7.54
CA CYS A 250 -12.61 -1.86 -6.92
C CYS A 250 -11.63 -3.01 -6.64
N VAL A 251 -11.40 -3.31 -5.36
CA VAL A 251 -10.46 -4.35 -4.90
C VAL A 251 -11.14 -5.26 -3.87
N THR A 252 -11.03 -6.57 -4.06
CA THR A 252 -11.48 -7.55 -3.07
C THR A 252 -10.29 -8.24 -2.40
N TYR A 253 -10.20 -8.10 -1.09
CA TYR A 253 -9.20 -8.75 -0.24
C TYR A 253 -9.74 -10.10 0.26
N TRP A 254 -9.16 -11.21 -0.19
CA TRP A 254 -9.61 -12.55 0.19
C TRP A 254 -9.02 -12.96 1.54
N LEU A 255 -9.71 -12.56 2.63
CA LEU A 255 -9.23 -12.72 4.00
C LEU A 255 -8.90 -14.18 4.38
N ASN A 256 -9.60 -15.18 3.81
CA ASN A 256 -9.29 -16.60 4.04
C ASN A 256 -7.89 -17.05 3.60
N VAL A 257 -7.20 -16.22 2.80
CA VAL A 257 -5.84 -16.48 2.27
C VAL A 257 -4.83 -15.47 2.82
N LEU A 258 -5.24 -14.21 3.00
CA LEU A 258 -4.41 -13.18 3.65
C LEU A 258 -4.16 -13.46 5.14
N GLN A 259 -5.19 -13.91 5.86
CA GLN A 259 -5.18 -14.16 7.29
C GLN A 259 -5.43 -15.64 7.53
N VAL A 260 -4.35 -16.39 7.80
CA VAL A 260 -4.43 -17.78 8.27
C VAL A 260 -5.04 -17.75 9.67
N THR A 261 -6.35 -18.00 9.77
CA THR A 261 -7.07 -17.94 11.04
C THR A 261 -6.67 -19.09 11.96
N VAL A 262 -6.66 -18.83 13.27
CA VAL A 262 -6.18 -19.77 14.31
C VAL A 262 -6.87 -21.15 14.29
N SER A 263 -8.04 -21.28 13.63
CA SER A 263 -8.74 -22.56 13.45
C SER A 263 -7.85 -23.65 12.85
N THR A 264 -7.00 -23.35 11.85
CA THR A 264 -6.10 -24.36 11.24
C THR A 264 -4.92 -24.77 12.12
N ARG A 265 -4.70 -24.12 13.27
CA ARG A 265 -3.70 -24.53 14.27
C ARG A 265 -4.19 -25.69 15.18
N MET A 266 -5.47 -26.08 15.12
CA MET A 266 -5.97 -27.25 15.86
C MET A 266 -5.86 -28.55 15.05
N ASP A 267 -6.36 -28.57 13.80
CA ASP A 267 -6.33 -29.76 12.95
C ASP A 267 -4.91 -30.23 12.57
N SER A 268 -3.91 -29.34 12.68
CA SER A 268 -2.50 -29.63 12.38
C SER A 268 -1.67 -30.11 13.59
N ARG A 269 -2.32 -30.43 14.72
CA ARG A 269 -1.69 -31.03 15.92
C ARG A 269 -2.21 -32.43 16.24
N SER A 270 -2.83 -33.10 15.27
CA SER A 270 -3.47 -34.41 15.42
C SER A 270 -3.13 -35.38 14.26
N ASP A 271 -1.84 -35.49 13.93
CA ASP A 271 -1.19 -36.59 13.20
C ASP A 271 0.22 -36.80 13.79
#